data_AF-A0A7S1PSD9-F1
#
_entry.id   AF-A0A7S1PSD9-F1
#
_cell.length_a   1.000
_cell.length_b   1.000
_cell.length_c   1.000
_cell.angle_alpha   90.00
_cell.angle_beta   90.00
_cell.angle_gamma   90.00
#
_symmetry.space_group_name_H-M   'P 1'
#
loop_
_entity.id
_entity.type
_entity.pdbx_description
1 polymer ?
#
loop_
_entity_poly.entity_id
_entity_poly.type
_entity_poly.pdbx_seq_one_letter_code
_entity_poly.pdbx_strand_id
1 'polypeptide(L)'
;APPSRRGPLPRWRRQAGQPNRVSFGDYQRLAPSDGTVQGPHQENMPGDPARSNTRLLAFICEEPSERGGATALFDMQEAWRRLPADLQALLRGSSFEFPMIRGDWQKSPCVIENELSGTPALQFYGFGSVASECVARYREVTGRQEVVLDPFTYGVHPTRGVLLVNDTDDERVPFEGDLLRRTVAAIYESMLVHEWSRGEVLLVDNVRWAHARLEGSGLGRKLNFVIYGRA
;
A
#
# COMPACT_ATOMS: atom_id res chain seq x y z
N ALA A 1 -20.39 -45.13 -3.83
CA ALA A 1 -19.75 -44.22 -2.86
C ALA A 1 -18.98 -43.15 -3.63
N PRO A 2 -19.11 -41.85 -3.31
CA PRO A 2 -18.32 -40.83 -3.99
C PRO A 2 -16.85 -40.95 -3.55
N PRO A 3 -15.87 -40.71 -4.43
CA PRO A 3 -14.46 -40.82 -4.08
C PRO A 3 -14.07 -39.69 -3.12
N SER A 4 -13.58 -40.08 -1.94
CA SER A 4 -13.03 -39.18 -0.93
C SER A 4 -11.68 -38.63 -1.38
N ARG A 5 -11.67 -37.61 -2.23
CA ARG A 5 -10.46 -36.80 -2.48
C ARG A 5 -10.30 -35.73 -1.40
N ARG A 6 -9.94 -36.13 -0.18
CA ARG A 6 -9.31 -35.20 0.77
C ARG A 6 -7.81 -35.27 0.54
N GLY A 7 -7.31 -34.45 -0.38
CA GLY A 7 -5.89 -34.11 -0.41
C GLY A 7 -5.47 -33.53 0.94
N PRO A 8 -4.17 -33.56 1.29
CA PRO A 8 -3.69 -32.97 2.53
C PRO A 8 -4.15 -31.52 2.61
N LEU A 9 -4.72 -31.13 3.77
CA LEU A 9 -5.13 -29.75 3.99
C LEU A 9 -3.92 -28.84 3.74
N PRO A 10 -4.06 -27.82 2.88
CA PRO A 10 -2.98 -26.91 2.60
C PRO A 10 -2.46 -26.27 3.91
N ARG A 11 -1.13 -26.27 4.05
CA ARG A 11 -0.46 -25.93 5.32
C ARG A 11 -0.21 -24.43 5.40
N TRP A 12 -0.67 -23.82 6.49
CA TRP A 12 -0.32 -22.47 6.90
C TRP A 12 1.20 -22.30 6.97
N ARG A 13 1.73 -21.24 6.33
CA ARG A 13 3.13 -20.84 6.49
C ARG A 13 3.18 -19.67 7.48
N ARG A 14 3.99 -19.82 8.52
CA ARG A 14 4.38 -18.68 9.38
C ARG A 14 5.55 -17.98 8.73
N GLN A 15 5.52 -16.66 8.69
CA GLN A 15 6.65 -15.88 8.20
C GLN A 15 7.75 -15.87 9.28
N ALA A 16 9.00 -16.17 8.90
CA ALA A 16 10.13 -16.21 9.83
C ALA A 16 10.28 -14.85 10.54
N GLY A 17 10.39 -14.87 11.87
CA GLY A 17 10.47 -13.66 12.70
C GLY A 17 9.13 -12.96 12.99
N GLN A 18 7.98 -13.45 12.47
CA GLN A 18 6.67 -12.85 12.71
C GLN A 18 5.61 -13.90 13.07
N PRO A 19 5.53 -14.32 14.34
CA PRO A 19 4.66 -15.42 14.76
C PRO A 19 3.17 -15.17 14.50
N ASN A 20 2.74 -13.91 14.37
CA ASN A 20 1.35 -13.53 14.12
C ASN A 20 1.00 -13.39 12.63
N ARG A 21 1.99 -13.37 11.73
CA ARG A 21 1.74 -13.43 10.28
C ARG A 21 1.61 -14.87 9.83
N VAL A 22 0.45 -15.17 9.27
CA VAL A 22 0.14 -16.47 8.68
C VAL A 22 -0.32 -16.24 7.25
N SER A 23 0.22 -16.99 6.31
CA SER A 23 -0.19 -16.95 4.91
C SER A 23 -0.70 -18.30 4.42
N PHE A 24 -1.64 -18.22 3.49
CA PHE A 24 -2.27 -19.35 2.82
C PHE A 24 -2.73 -18.94 1.42
N GLY A 25 -1.98 -19.30 0.37
CA GLY A 25 -2.28 -18.77 -0.98
C GLY A 25 -2.30 -17.25 -0.99
N ASP A 26 -3.40 -16.66 -1.49
CA ASP A 26 -3.66 -15.21 -1.49
C ASP A 26 -4.16 -14.64 -0.15
N TYR A 27 -4.38 -15.49 0.84
CA TYR A 27 -4.75 -15.07 2.19
C TYR A 27 -3.50 -14.70 2.99
N GLN A 28 -3.53 -13.55 3.64
CA GLN A 28 -2.52 -13.09 4.58
C GLN A 28 -3.15 -12.52 5.84
N ARG A 29 -2.62 -12.86 7.01
CA ARG A 29 -2.89 -12.10 8.24
C ARG A 29 -1.96 -10.89 8.30
N LEU A 30 -2.53 -9.70 8.46
CA LEU A 30 -1.75 -8.47 8.56
C LEU A 30 -0.93 -8.41 9.85
N ALA A 31 0.12 -7.58 9.83
CA ALA A 31 0.90 -7.30 11.02
C ALA A 31 0.02 -6.72 12.16
N PRO A 32 0.41 -6.90 13.43
CA PRO A 32 -0.23 -6.23 14.56
C PRO A 32 -0.27 -4.72 14.34
N SER A 33 -1.29 -4.04 14.88
CA SER A 33 -1.24 -2.58 15.02
C SER A 33 -0.54 -2.25 16.34
N ASP A 34 0.68 -1.77 16.25
CA ASP A 34 1.46 -1.19 17.34
C ASP A 34 1.58 0.32 17.13
N GLY A 35 2.55 0.98 17.75
CA GLY A 35 2.83 2.42 17.54
C GLY A 35 3.30 2.80 16.14
N THR A 36 3.25 1.90 15.15
CA THR A 36 3.73 2.14 13.78
C THR A 36 2.61 2.47 12.79
N VAL A 37 2.93 3.29 11.80
CA VAL A 37 2.06 3.63 10.66
C VAL A 37 2.73 3.22 9.35
N GLN A 38 1.95 2.70 8.42
CA GLN A 38 2.37 2.43 7.05
C GLN A 38 2.14 3.63 6.14
N GLY A 39 2.99 3.79 5.13
CA GLY A 39 2.68 4.69 4.03
C GLY A 39 1.54 4.14 3.16
N PRO A 40 0.80 5.03 2.46
CA PRO A 40 -0.20 4.63 1.48
C PRO A 40 0.44 3.74 0.40
N HIS A 41 -0.22 2.65 0.06
CA HIS A 41 0.21 1.77 -1.02
C HIS A 41 -0.97 1.06 -1.68
N GLN A 42 -0.76 0.64 -2.92
CA GLN A 42 -1.62 -0.33 -3.61
C GLN A 42 -0.92 -1.68 -3.60
N GLU A 43 -1.67 -2.75 -3.32
CA GLU A 43 -1.10 -4.09 -3.11
C GLU A 43 -0.30 -4.54 -4.33
N ASN A 44 0.75 -5.37 -4.11
CA ASN A 44 1.63 -6.04 -5.08
C ASN A 44 2.57 -5.10 -5.88
N MET A 45 2.69 -3.81 -5.53
CA MET A 45 3.72 -2.95 -6.14
C MET A 45 5.04 -3.10 -5.38
N PRO A 46 6.21 -2.84 -5.98
CA PRO A 46 6.49 -2.57 -7.40
C PRO A 46 6.77 -3.86 -8.24
N GLY A 47 7.04 -3.72 -9.55
CA GLY A 47 7.73 -4.75 -10.35
C GLY A 47 6.90 -5.73 -11.17
N ASP A 48 5.59 -5.60 -11.22
CA ASP A 48 4.72 -6.44 -12.05
C ASP A 48 4.11 -5.60 -13.20
N PRO A 49 4.77 -5.52 -14.38
CA PRO A 49 4.24 -4.80 -15.54
C PRO A 49 3.05 -5.52 -16.20
N ALA A 50 2.80 -6.79 -15.86
CA ALA A 50 1.70 -7.60 -16.38
C ALA A 50 0.44 -7.54 -15.50
N ARG A 51 0.42 -6.67 -14.48
CA ARG A 51 -0.80 -6.36 -13.73
C ARG A 51 -1.91 -5.97 -14.70
N SER A 52 -2.85 -6.89 -14.90
CA SER A 52 -4.27 -6.61 -15.11
C SER A 52 -4.94 -5.96 -13.88
N ASN A 53 -4.13 -5.29 -13.03
CA ASN A 53 -4.38 -4.88 -11.66
C ASN A 53 -5.08 -5.96 -10.83
N THR A 54 -4.40 -6.50 -9.80
CA THR A 54 -5.12 -7.02 -8.63
C THR A 54 -6.16 -5.98 -8.25
N ARG A 55 -7.42 -6.22 -8.63
CA ARG A 55 -8.43 -5.17 -8.69
C ARG A 55 -9.17 -5.09 -7.38
N LEU A 56 -9.48 -6.26 -6.84
CA LEU A 56 -10.29 -6.39 -5.65
C LEU A 56 -9.45 -6.94 -4.52
N LEU A 57 -9.43 -6.20 -3.42
CA LEU A 57 -8.93 -6.65 -2.14
C LEU A 57 -10.10 -6.83 -1.20
N ALA A 58 -10.02 -7.85 -0.35
CA ALA A 58 -10.95 -8.02 0.76
C ALA A 58 -10.16 -8.00 2.06
N PHE A 59 -10.52 -7.08 2.95
CA PHE A 59 -10.08 -7.06 4.33
C PHE A 59 -11.19 -7.64 5.21
N ILE A 60 -10.85 -8.55 6.12
CA ILE A 60 -11.81 -9.24 6.99
C ILE A 60 -11.32 -9.10 8.44
N CYS A 61 -12.12 -8.46 9.28
CA CYS A 61 -11.79 -8.31 10.70
C CYS A 61 -12.30 -9.52 11.49
N GLU A 62 -11.38 -10.41 11.89
CA GLU A 62 -11.69 -11.50 12.83
C GLU A 62 -11.74 -10.99 14.28
N GLU A 63 -10.84 -10.06 14.60
CA GLU A 63 -10.73 -9.42 15.92
C GLU A 63 -10.12 -8.02 15.74
N PRO A 64 -10.81 -6.95 16.14
CA PRO A 64 -10.25 -5.59 16.04
C PRO A 64 -9.14 -5.37 17.08
N SER A 65 -8.45 -4.24 16.95
CA SER A 65 -7.54 -3.77 18.00
C SER A 65 -8.33 -3.25 19.20
N GLU A 66 -7.71 -3.25 20.39
CA GLU A 66 -8.33 -2.65 21.58
C GLU A 66 -8.45 -1.13 21.45
N ARG A 67 -7.46 -0.49 20.82
CA ARG A 67 -7.46 0.94 20.48
C ARG A 67 -6.75 1.16 19.14
N GLY A 68 -7.27 2.07 18.31
CA GLY A 68 -6.70 2.36 16.98
C GLY A 68 -6.68 1.14 16.07
N GLY A 69 -5.64 1.00 15.25
CA GLY A 69 -5.47 -0.13 14.34
C GLY A 69 -6.40 -0.14 13.14
N ALA A 70 -6.98 1.03 12.86
CA ALA A 70 -7.78 1.34 11.69
C ALA A 70 -7.02 1.12 10.37
N THR A 71 -7.77 1.06 9.29
CA THR A 71 -7.24 1.11 7.93
C THR A 71 -7.53 2.49 7.35
N ALA A 72 -6.48 3.22 6.97
CA ALA A 72 -6.64 4.40 6.14
C ALA A 72 -6.79 3.99 4.67
N LEU A 73 -7.72 4.64 3.97
CA LEU A 73 -7.97 4.53 2.54
C LEU A 73 -7.69 5.89 1.90
N PHE A 74 -7.06 5.91 0.74
CA PHE A 74 -6.71 7.13 0.03
C PHE A 74 -7.26 7.04 -1.39
N ASP A 75 -8.13 7.98 -1.76
CA ASP A 75 -8.70 8.02 -3.11
C ASP A 75 -7.65 8.58 -4.08
N MET A 76 -7.04 7.68 -4.86
CA MET A 76 -5.93 8.01 -5.74
C MET A 76 -6.36 8.76 -7.01
N GLN A 77 -7.66 8.76 -7.35
CA GLN A 77 -8.20 9.61 -8.40
C GLN A 77 -8.38 11.04 -7.89
N GLU A 78 -8.87 11.19 -6.66
CA GLU A 78 -8.98 12.50 -6.02
C GLU A 78 -7.59 13.09 -5.71
N ALA A 79 -6.65 12.28 -5.23
CA ALA A 79 -5.26 12.68 -5.05
C ALA A 79 -4.65 13.16 -6.36
N TRP A 80 -4.88 12.43 -7.46
CA TRP A 80 -4.46 12.85 -8.79
C TRP A 80 -5.04 14.22 -9.18
N ARG A 81 -6.36 14.42 -8.99
CA ARG A 81 -7.05 15.68 -9.31
C ARG A 81 -6.52 16.87 -8.51
N ARG A 82 -6.06 16.64 -7.27
CA ARG A 82 -5.50 17.66 -6.37
C ARG A 82 -4.06 18.04 -6.70
N LEU A 83 -3.33 17.21 -7.44
CA LEU A 83 -1.98 17.55 -7.84
C LEU A 83 -1.98 18.83 -8.68
N PRO A 84 -1.03 19.75 -8.42
CA PRO A 84 -0.76 20.86 -9.31
C PRO A 84 -0.48 20.41 -10.76
N ALA A 85 -0.84 21.24 -11.73
CA ALA A 85 -0.80 20.88 -13.15
C ALA A 85 0.62 20.51 -13.65
N ASP A 86 1.66 21.15 -13.11
CA ASP A 86 3.07 20.83 -13.36
C ASP A 86 3.42 19.40 -12.92
N LEU A 87 2.95 18.99 -11.74
CA LEU A 87 3.16 17.64 -11.24
C LEU A 87 2.34 16.60 -12.00
N GLN A 88 1.11 16.94 -12.39
CA GLN A 88 0.33 16.06 -13.27
C GLN A 88 1.03 15.84 -14.61
N ALA A 89 1.57 16.90 -15.23
CA ALA A 89 2.29 16.77 -16.50
C ALA A 89 3.54 15.88 -16.36
N LEU A 90 4.35 16.12 -15.32
CA LEU A 90 5.54 15.32 -15.01
C LEU A 90 5.21 13.85 -14.79
N LEU A 91 4.32 13.56 -13.84
CA LEU A 91 4.00 12.18 -13.44
C LEU A 91 3.27 11.40 -14.53
N ARG A 92 2.49 12.06 -15.40
CA ARG A 92 1.79 11.36 -16.50
C ARG A 92 2.75 10.73 -17.51
N GLY A 93 3.91 11.36 -17.73
CA GLY A 93 4.96 10.85 -18.62
C GLY A 93 6.11 10.15 -17.90
N SER A 94 5.89 9.74 -16.64
CA SER A 94 6.94 9.16 -15.82
C SER A 94 6.50 7.88 -15.13
N SER A 95 7.49 7.09 -14.77
CA SER A 95 7.36 5.92 -13.90
C SER A 95 8.21 6.08 -12.64
N PHE A 96 7.75 5.52 -11.53
CA PHE A 96 8.59 5.29 -10.36
C PHE A 96 9.55 4.13 -10.62
N GLU A 97 10.81 4.28 -10.23
CA GLU A 97 11.81 3.22 -10.22
C GLU A 97 12.29 3.01 -8.78
N PHE A 98 11.93 1.85 -8.23
CA PHE A 98 12.14 1.49 -6.83
C PHE A 98 13.38 0.61 -6.68
N PRO A 99 14.30 0.94 -5.76
CA PRO A 99 15.41 0.07 -5.45
C PRO A 99 14.92 -1.09 -4.58
N MET A 100 15.15 -2.33 -4.99
CA MET A 100 14.76 -3.51 -4.22
C MET A 100 15.91 -4.00 -3.32
N ILE A 101 15.57 -4.63 -2.20
CA ILE A 101 16.54 -5.24 -1.27
C ILE A 101 17.38 -6.31 -1.95
N ARG A 102 16.83 -6.99 -2.97
CA ARG A 102 17.52 -8.04 -3.73
C ARG A 102 18.53 -7.48 -4.75
N GLY A 103 18.63 -6.15 -4.87
CA GLY A 103 19.60 -5.45 -5.72
C GLY A 103 19.06 -5.05 -7.10
N ASP A 104 17.92 -5.59 -7.52
CA ASP A 104 17.20 -5.17 -8.72
C ASP A 104 16.48 -3.83 -8.52
N TRP A 105 16.10 -3.20 -9.64
CA TRP A 105 15.22 -2.03 -9.66
C TRP A 105 13.91 -2.41 -10.32
N GLN A 106 12.81 -1.94 -9.76
CA GLN A 106 11.48 -2.24 -10.25
C GLN A 106 10.78 -0.96 -10.68
N LYS A 107 10.36 -0.92 -11.95
CA LYS A 107 9.66 0.21 -12.56
C LYS A 107 8.15 0.04 -12.42
N SER A 108 7.42 1.13 -12.19
CA SER A 108 5.96 1.16 -12.19
C SER A 108 5.46 2.53 -12.68
N PRO A 109 4.46 2.60 -13.57
CA PRO A 109 3.90 3.88 -14.02
C PRO A 109 3.44 4.73 -12.84
N CYS A 110 3.72 6.03 -12.85
CA CYS A 110 3.25 6.90 -11.77
C CYS A 110 1.73 7.07 -11.79
N VAL A 111 1.11 6.89 -12.95
CA VAL A 111 -0.33 7.07 -13.17
C VAL A 111 -0.83 5.94 -14.04
N ILE A 112 -1.99 5.41 -13.69
CA ILE A 112 -2.72 4.42 -14.51
C ILE A 112 -4.12 4.92 -14.77
N GLU A 113 -4.72 4.46 -15.86
CA GLU A 113 -6.14 4.68 -16.10
C GLU A 113 -6.96 3.65 -15.32
N ASN A 114 -7.96 4.12 -14.58
CA ASN A 114 -8.94 3.23 -13.99
C ASN A 114 -9.92 2.78 -15.07
N GLU A 115 -9.74 1.54 -15.54
CA GLU A 115 -10.51 0.89 -16.60
C GLU A 115 -12.04 0.96 -16.43
N LEU A 116 -12.53 0.96 -15.17
CA LEU A 116 -13.98 1.01 -14.90
C LEU A 116 -14.55 2.43 -15.01
N SER A 117 -13.74 3.46 -14.75
CA SER A 117 -14.20 4.86 -14.74
C SER A 117 -13.60 5.72 -15.84
N GLY A 118 -12.61 5.21 -16.58
CA GLY A 118 -11.80 5.96 -17.55
C GLY A 118 -11.01 7.12 -16.93
N THR A 119 -10.82 7.13 -15.60
CA THR A 119 -10.23 8.26 -14.88
C THR A 119 -8.82 7.92 -14.41
N PRO A 120 -7.83 8.82 -14.59
CA PRO A 120 -6.48 8.59 -14.09
C PRO A 120 -6.47 8.45 -12.56
N ALA A 121 -5.67 7.51 -12.07
CA ALA A 121 -5.37 7.28 -10.66
C ALA A 121 -3.86 7.29 -10.45
N LEU A 122 -3.41 8.00 -9.42
CA LEU A 122 -2.00 8.00 -9.03
C LEU A 122 -1.63 6.60 -8.48
N GLN A 123 -0.55 6.01 -8.98
CA GLN A 123 0.04 4.82 -8.37
C GLN A 123 1.11 5.22 -7.38
N PHE A 124 1.02 4.76 -6.13
CA PHE A 124 1.99 5.16 -5.11
C PHE A 124 2.36 4.00 -4.19
N TYR A 125 3.61 3.98 -3.75
CA TYR A 125 4.14 2.95 -2.84
C TYR A 125 4.97 3.61 -1.74
N GLY A 126 4.34 3.90 -0.60
CA GLY A 126 4.88 4.66 0.52
C GLY A 126 5.86 3.90 1.42
N PHE A 127 6.77 3.11 0.83
CA PHE A 127 7.79 2.33 1.55
C PHE A 127 9.21 2.78 1.21
N GLY A 128 10.20 2.22 1.91
CA GLY A 128 11.61 2.58 1.71
C GLY A 128 11.89 4.04 2.12
N SER A 129 12.67 4.75 1.31
CA SER A 129 13.07 6.14 1.58
C SER A 129 11.90 7.14 1.63
N VAL A 130 10.74 6.77 1.07
CA VAL A 130 9.54 7.62 0.99
C VAL A 130 8.71 7.57 2.28
N ALA A 131 8.90 6.54 3.09
CA ALA A 131 8.01 6.25 4.20
C ALA A 131 8.12 7.28 5.34
N SER A 132 9.28 7.91 5.52
CA SER A 132 9.47 9.00 6.49
C SER A 132 8.60 10.22 6.20
N GLU A 133 8.50 10.63 4.94
CA GLU A 133 7.63 11.74 4.51
C GLU A 133 6.16 11.40 4.68
N CYS A 134 5.77 10.14 4.45
CA CYS A 134 4.42 9.67 4.71
C CYS A 134 4.05 9.79 6.20
N VAL A 135 4.93 9.35 7.10
CA VAL A 135 4.73 9.46 8.55
C VAL A 135 4.72 10.92 8.99
N ALA A 136 5.59 11.77 8.44
CA ALA A 136 5.62 13.20 8.73
C ALA A 136 4.28 13.85 8.36
N ARG A 137 3.75 13.57 7.16
CA ARG A 137 2.45 14.10 6.73
C ARG A 137 1.30 13.56 7.58
N TYR A 138 1.32 12.28 7.94
CA TYR A 138 0.31 11.72 8.82
C TYR A 138 0.27 12.43 10.19
N ARG A 139 1.44 12.71 10.79
CA ARG A 139 1.54 13.47 12.05
C ARG A 139 0.96 14.88 11.91
N GLU A 140 1.23 15.55 10.80
CA GLU A 140 0.70 16.88 10.51
C GLU A 140 -0.83 16.88 10.41
N VAL A 141 -1.39 15.93 9.66
CA VAL A 141 -2.83 15.84 9.40
C VAL A 141 -3.63 15.39 10.63
N THR A 142 -3.05 14.51 11.46
CA THR A 142 -3.77 13.90 12.59
C THR A 142 -3.39 14.45 13.96
N GLY A 143 -2.28 15.18 14.07
CA GLY A 143 -1.70 15.63 15.34
C GLY A 143 -1.02 14.52 16.16
N ARG A 144 -0.94 13.28 15.67
CA ARG A 144 -0.44 12.13 16.43
C ARG A 144 1.09 12.02 16.41
N GLN A 145 1.75 12.77 17.29
CA GLN A 145 3.22 12.89 17.25
C GLN A 145 4.00 11.62 17.61
N GLU A 146 3.42 10.73 18.42
CA GLU A 146 4.12 9.56 18.98
C GLU A 146 4.25 8.37 18.03
N VAL A 147 3.66 8.44 16.83
CA VAL A 147 3.72 7.33 15.87
C VAL A 147 5.11 7.19 15.28
N VAL A 148 5.53 5.96 14.99
CA VAL A 148 6.81 5.66 14.33
C VAL A 148 6.59 5.00 12.97
N LEU A 149 7.66 4.95 12.18
CA LEU A 149 7.64 4.27 10.89
C LEU A 149 7.45 2.76 11.05
N ASP A 150 6.60 2.14 10.22
CA ASP A 150 6.55 0.68 10.09
C ASP A 150 7.94 0.14 9.65
N PRO A 151 8.57 -0.75 10.44
CA PRO A 151 9.88 -1.31 10.09
C PRO A 151 9.86 -2.19 8.83
N PHE A 152 8.68 -2.57 8.32
CA PHE A 152 8.56 -3.37 7.10
C PHE A 152 8.64 -2.51 5.85
N THR A 153 9.63 -2.82 5.00
CA THR A 153 9.85 -2.11 3.73
C THR A 153 9.28 -2.84 2.51
N TYR A 154 8.68 -4.02 2.71
CA TYR A 154 8.03 -4.83 1.68
C TYR A 154 8.86 -5.05 0.42
N GLY A 155 10.16 -5.33 0.62
CA GLY A 155 11.10 -5.62 -0.46
C GLY A 155 11.78 -4.40 -1.05
N VAL A 156 11.31 -3.19 -0.76
CA VAL A 156 11.96 -1.93 -1.16
C VAL A 156 13.15 -1.68 -0.23
N HIS A 157 14.24 -1.17 -0.78
CA HIS A 157 15.44 -0.83 -0.04
C HIS A 157 15.13 0.32 0.95
N PRO A 158 15.53 0.21 2.23
CA PRO A 158 15.12 1.18 3.26
C PRO A 158 15.66 2.59 3.04
N THR A 159 16.86 2.73 2.47
CA THR A 159 17.59 4.02 2.43
C THR A 159 17.94 4.52 1.03
N ARG A 160 17.71 3.73 -0.03
CA ARG A 160 18.01 4.17 -1.38
C ARG A 160 16.79 4.92 -1.92
N GLY A 161 17.03 6.08 -2.53
CA GLY A 161 15.99 6.94 -3.08
C GLY A 161 15.21 6.27 -4.20
N VAL A 162 13.91 6.55 -4.24
CA VAL A 162 13.05 6.28 -5.40
C VAL A 162 13.37 7.31 -6.49
N LEU A 163 13.37 6.87 -7.74
CA LEU A 163 13.58 7.74 -8.89
C LEU A 163 12.27 7.91 -9.67
N LEU A 164 12.09 9.06 -10.31
CA LEU A 164 11.22 9.19 -11.47
C LEU A 164 12.04 8.94 -12.72
N VAL A 165 11.47 8.17 -13.64
CA VAL A 165 12.04 7.88 -14.95
C VAL A 165 11.08 8.41 -16.00
N ASN A 166 11.53 9.34 -16.83
CA ASN A 166 10.77 9.82 -17.98
C ASN A 166 10.62 8.68 -19.00
N ASP A 167 9.39 8.41 -19.43
CA ASP A 167 9.09 7.25 -20.27
C ASP A 167 9.49 7.44 -21.75
N THR A 168 9.87 8.65 -22.16
CA THR A 168 10.28 8.97 -23.54
C THR A 168 11.79 8.90 -23.73
N ASP A 169 12.58 9.40 -22.78
CA ASP A 169 14.04 9.55 -22.91
C ASP A 169 14.85 8.82 -21.81
N ASP A 170 14.18 8.10 -20.91
CA ASP A 170 14.77 7.38 -19.78
C ASP A 170 15.59 8.27 -18.82
N GLU A 171 15.37 9.60 -18.85
CA GLU A 171 15.96 10.52 -17.88
C GLU A 171 15.50 10.16 -16.46
N ARG A 172 16.46 10.10 -15.53
CA ARG A 172 16.23 9.73 -14.13
C ARG A 172 16.44 10.92 -13.22
N VAL A 173 15.42 11.24 -12.43
CA VAL A 173 15.50 12.29 -11.41
C VAL A 173 15.10 11.74 -10.03
N PRO A 174 15.72 12.18 -8.93
CA PRO A 174 15.31 11.77 -7.59
C PRO A 174 13.86 12.17 -7.28
N PHE A 175 13.07 11.22 -6.77
CA PHE A 175 11.72 11.49 -6.25
C PHE A 175 11.79 11.86 -4.76
N GLU A 176 12.18 13.10 -4.49
CA GLU A 176 12.43 13.60 -3.14
C GLU A 176 12.07 15.08 -2.98
N GLY A 177 12.29 15.65 -1.80
CA GLY A 177 12.13 17.09 -1.56
C GLY A 177 10.70 17.59 -1.80
N ASP A 178 10.58 18.72 -2.49
CA ASP A 178 9.29 19.38 -2.74
C ASP A 178 8.34 18.52 -3.59
N LEU A 179 8.89 17.84 -4.59
CA LEU A 179 8.16 16.92 -5.46
C LEU A 179 7.48 15.80 -4.66
N LEU A 180 8.24 15.15 -3.77
CA LEU A 180 7.71 14.11 -2.90
C LEU A 180 6.68 14.68 -1.91
N ARG A 181 7.00 15.80 -1.23
CA ARG A 181 6.11 16.40 -0.22
C ARG A 181 4.76 16.85 -0.80
N ARG A 182 4.75 17.51 -1.96
CA ARG A 182 3.51 17.92 -2.64
C ARG A 182 2.67 16.72 -3.08
N THR A 183 3.32 15.66 -3.55
CA THR A 183 2.63 14.42 -3.94
C THR A 183 1.99 13.74 -2.72
N VAL A 184 2.75 13.58 -1.64
CA VAL A 184 2.25 13.00 -0.38
C VAL A 184 1.13 13.86 0.22
N ALA A 185 1.25 15.19 0.18
CA ALA A 185 0.21 16.10 0.65
C ALA A 185 -1.13 15.87 -0.08
N ALA A 186 -1.10 15.80 -1.41
CA ALA A 186 -2.30 15.54 -2.22
C ALA A 186 -2.93 14.16 -1.91
N ILE A 187 -2.12 13.13 -1.66
CA ILE A 187 -2.61 11.80 -1.24
C ILE A 187 -3.32 11.90 0.10
N TYR A 188 -2.69 12.49 1.12
CA TYR A 188 -3.25 12.56 2.46
C TYR A 188 -4.49 13.46 2.58
N GLU A 189 -4.66 14.43 1.68
CA GLU A 189 -5.90 15.22 1.58
C GLU A 189 -7.12 14.38 1.14
N SER A 190 -6.91 13.19 0.57
CA SER A 190 -7.96 12.24 0.20
C SER A 190 -8.20 11.14 1.24
N MET A 191 -7.54 11.22 2.40
CA MET A 191 -7.55 10.16 3.41
C MET A 191 -8.93 9.99 4.05
N LEU A 192 -9.41 8.75 4.07
CA LEU A 192 -10.57 8.28 4.82
C LEU A 192 -10.12 7.20 5.81
N VAL A 193 -10.65 7.23 7.03
CA VAL A 193 -10.30 6.25 8.06
C VAL A 193 -11.46 5.30 8.28
N HIS A 194 -11.17 4.00 8.19
CA HIS A 194 -12.09 2.93 8.51
C HIS A 194 -11.70 2.26 9.83
N GLU A 195 -12.50 2.50 10.86
CA GLU A 195 -12.42 1.82 12.15
C GLU A 195 -13.10 0.46 12.06
N TRP A 196 -12.50 -0.56 12.66
CA TRP A 196 -12.90 -1.95 12.49
C TRP A 196 -13.83 -2.44 13.59
N SER A 197 -14.92 -3.11 13.19
CA SER A 197 -15.73 -3.97 14.05
C SER A 197 -15.51 -5.44 13.71
N ARG A 198 -15.68 -6.31 14.71
CA ARG A 198 -15.58 -7.76 14.54
C ARG A 198 -16.59 -8.26 13.51
N GLY A 199 -16.11 -9.05 12.54
CA GLY A 199 -16.92 -9.66 11.48
C GLY A 199 -17.11 -8.76 10.25
N GLU A 200 -16.63 -7.52 10.27
CA GLU A 200 -16.70 -6.64 9.11
C GLU A 200 -15.82 -7.12 7.96
N VAL A 201 -16.31 -6.84 6.75
CA VAL A 201 -15.60 -7.07 5.50
C VAL A 201 -15.58 -5.77 4.72
N LEU A 202 -14.37 -5.32 4.38
CA LEU A 202 -14.16 -4.18 3.49
C LEU A 202 -13.67 -4.71 2.14
N LEU A 203 -14.38 -4.36 1.08
CA LEU A 203 -13.98 -4.60 -0.30
C LEU A 203 -13.36 -3.33 -0.87
N VAL A 204 -12.15 -3.44 -1.42
CA VAL A 204 -11.37 -2.30 -1.90
C VAL A 204 -11.02 -2.50 -3.36
N ASP A 205 -11.36 -1.51 -4.16
CA ASP A 205 -10.83 -1.32 -5.51
C ASP A 205 -9.38 -0.81 -5.41
N ASN A 206 -8.41 -1.69 -5.59
CA ASN A 206 -6.99 -1.41 -5.43
C ASN A 206 -6.40 -0.53 -6.55
N VAL A 207 -7.17 -0.21 -7.59
CA VAL A 207 -6.76 0.80 -8.59
C VAL A 207 -7.11 2.20 -8.10
N ARG A 208 -8.32 2.36 -7.55
CA ARG A 208 -8.78 3.65 -7.04
C ARG A 208 -8.21 3.95 -5.65
N TRP A 209 -8.05 2.95 -4.81
CA TRP A 209 -7.73 3.14 -3.40
C TRP A 209 -6.36 2.59 -3.05
N ALA A 210 -5.46 3.48 -2.63
CA ALA A 210 -4.34 3.06 -1.80
C ALA A 210 -4.84 2.86 -0.36
N HIS A 211 -4.09 2.11 0.43
CA HIS A 211 -4.42 1.85 1.82
C HIS A 211 -3.17 1.89 2.70
N ALA A 212 -3.39 2.06 4.01
CA ALA A 212 -2.35 1.97 5.02
C ALA A 212 -2.91 1.43 6.33
N ARG A 213 -2.08 0.70 7.07
CA ARG A 213 -2.32 0.39 8.48
C ARG A 213 -1.96 1.59 9.35
N LEU A 214 -2.89 2.00 10.21
CA LEU A 214 -2.65 3.02 11.23
C LEU A 214 -2.18 2.39 12.55
N GLU A 215 -1.63 3.23 13.42
CA GLU A 215 -1.17 2.83 14.75
C GLU A 215 -2.32 2.32 15.61
N GLY A 216 -2.01 1.41 16.52
CA GLY A 216 -2.96 0.88 17.48
C GLY A 216 -2.29 0.19 18.66
N SER A 217 -3.10 -0.43 19.49
CA SER A 217 -2.63 -1.22 20.64
C SER A 217 -3.55 -2.39 20.93
N GLY A 218 -3.03 -3.37 21.67
CA GLY A 218 -3.72 -4.60 22.04
C GLY A 218 -3.06 -5.82 21.40
N LEU A 219 -3.11 -6.95 22.09
CA LEU A 219 -2.45 -8.19 21.66
C LEU A 219 -3.33 -9.03 20.70
N GLY A 220 -4.60 -8.65 20.54
CA GLY A 220 -5.64 -9.46 19.92
C GLY A 220 -5.93 -9.19 18.44
N ARG A 221 -5.39 -8.13 17.81
CA ARG A 221 -5.78 -7.73 16.45
C ARG A 221 -5.53 -8.84 15.43
N LYS A 222 -6.59 -9.21 14.70
CA LYS A 222 -6.57 -10.15 13.58
C LYS A 222 -7.35 -9.58 12.42
N LEU A 223 -6.63 -8.83 11.58
CA LEU A 223 -7.12 -8.43 10.27
C LEU A 223 -6.55 -9.37 9.23
N ASN A 224 -7.44 -9.95 8.44
CA ASN A 224 -7.09 -10.85 7.36
C ASN A 224 -7.29 -10.13 6.03
N PHE A 225 -6.48 -10.50 5.06
CA PHE A 225 -6.36 -9.86 3.77
C PHE A 225 -6.40 -10.92 2.69
N VAL A 226 -7.19 -10.70 1.64
CA VAL A 226 -7.30 -11.61 0.49
C VAL A 226 -7.26 -10.80 -0.80
N ILE A 227 -6.44 -11.26 -1.73
CA ILE A 227 -6.38 -10.77 -3.10
C ILE A 227 -7.36 -11.57 -3.96
N TYR A 228 -8.28 -10.89 -4.64
CA TYR A 228 -9.18 -11.48 -5.62
C TYR A 228 -8.83 -11.03 -7.04
N GLY A 229 -8.93 -11.96 -8.00
CA GLY A 229 -8.77 -11.65 -9.43
C GLY A 229 -7.32 -11.58 -9.91
N ARG A 230 -6.41 -12.40 -9.37
CA ARG A 230 -5.19 -12.73 -10.12
C ARG A 230 -5.62 -13.46 -11.40
N ALA A 231 -5.41 -12.83 -12.56
CA ALA A 231 -5.52 -13.50 -13.86
C ALA A 231 -4.39 -14.53 -14.01
#